data_AF-L8X0I0-F1
#
_entry.id   AF-L8X0I0-F1
#
_cell.length_a   1.000
_cell.length_b   1.000
_cell.length_c   1.000
_cell.angle_alpha   90.00
_cell.angle_beta   90.00
_cell.angle_gamma   90.00
#
_symmetry.space_group_name_H-M   'P 1'
#
loop_
_entity.id
_entity.type
_entity.pdbx_description
1 polymer ?
#
loop_
_entity_poly.entity_id
_entity_poly.type
_entity_poly.pdbx_seq_one_letter_code
_entity_poly.pdbx_strand_id
1 'polypeptide(L)'
;MIERRGSSGAYLLECICATSGPSRAEMASSVPTELSPAQLHRLNDYLEAKCLELTKGVRKRYEPDCPYSTLTSYLTASSSLVNMILLIPPSEGVRTSWLLRVTGDIFENVPAYQLDTVLETVVEEQGEQEQVPILSDKGLEKLDQVFELFEVLDAGWCAVIRNERWDAKERHGIFEPPPSGFNNPDTSELGTEVPASNSVFSTTDRIRLRSLIISGKHEFDDWLAEHGGGANFDVYQRSIRLMHHTFEEIGADAPLPAPEGEQDEDSEEDDYDYATKYTE
;
A
#
# COMPACT_ATOMS: atom_id res chain seq x y z
N MET A 1 -20.01 27.78 36.38
CA MET A 1 -19.18 28.81 37.07
C MET A 1 -18.63 28.20 38.34
N ILE A 2 -17.40 27.66 38.30
CA ILE A 2 -16.67 27.20 39.49
C ILE A 2 -15.22 27.72 39.33
N GLU A 3 -14.81 28.52 40.30
CA GLU A 3 -13.52 29.21 40.39
C GLU A 3 -12.46 28.38 41.12
N ARG A 4 -11.22 28.49 40.59
CA ARG A 4 -9.90 28.60 41.24
C ARG A 4 -9.41 27.57 42.28
N ARG A 5 -8.22 27.03 41.99
CA ARG A 5 -6.92 27.19 42.70
C ARG A 5 -5.93 26.23 42.01
N GLY A 6 -4.73 26.58 41.53
CA GLY A 6 -3.72 27.47 42.10
C GLY A 6 -2.68 26.62 42.84
N SER A 7 -1.64 26.12 42.16
CA SER A 7 -0.42 25.63 42.82
C SER A 7 0.81 25.95 41.97
N SER A 8 1.53 26.95 42.45
CA SER A 8 2.86 27.37 42.03
C SER A 8 3.89 26.45 42.68
N GLY A 9 4.87 25.97 41.90
CA GLY A 9 5.96 25.13 42.37
C GLY A 9 7.21 25.40 41.55
N ALA A 10 7.82 26.55 41.77
CA ALA A 10 9.14 26.88 41.30
C ALA A 10 10.19 26.22 42.21
N TYR A 11 11.08 25.40 41.63
CA TYR A 11 12.35 25.03 42.25
C TYR A 11 13.50 25.31 41.29
N LEU A 12 14.56 25.81 41.91
CA LEU A 12 15.77 26.42 41.39
C LEU A 12 16.73 25.42 40.73
N LEU A 13 17.36 25.91 39.65
CA LEU A 13 18.80 25.89 39.35
C LEU A 13 19.68 24.88 40.12
N GLU A 14 20.24 23.92 39.39
CA GLU A 14 21.61 23.47 39.63
C GLU A 14 22.42 23.48 38.33
N CYS A 15 23.59 24.11 38.42
CA CYS A 15 24.63 24.21 37.41
C CYS A 15 25.20 22.83 37.06
N ILE A 16 25.13 22.44 35.80
CA ILE A 16 25.93 21.33 35.27
C ILE A 16 27.15 21.90 34.57
N CYS A 17 28.32 21.55 35.11
CA CYS A 17 29.63 21.90 34.62
C CYS A 17 29.81 21.52 33.14
N ALA A 18 30.22 22.50 32.34
CA ALA A 18 30.76 22.30 31.00
C ALA A 18 32.13 21.61 31.11
N THR A 19 32.15 20.29 30.94
CA THR A 19 33.37 19.56 30.57
C THR A 19 33.35 19.38 29.06
N SER A 20 34.17 20.14 28.34
CA SER A 20 34.42 19.95 26.91
C SER A 20 35.15 18.62 26.70
N GLY A 21 34.38 17.55 26.53
CA GLY A 21 34.87 16.28 26.00
C GLY A 21 35.20 16.42 24.51
N PRO A 22 36.14 15.63 23.97
CA PRO A 22 36.50 15.68 22.57
C PRO A 22 35.26 15.51 21.69
N SER A 23 35.14 16.40 20.70
CA SER A 23 34.12 16.40 19.66
C SER A 23 33.92 14.99 19.13
N ARG A 24 32.76 14.40 19.46
CA ARG A 24 32.23 13.16 18.89
C ARG A 24 31.82 13.46 17.45
N ALA A 25 32.82 13.79 16.64
CA ALA A 25 32.72 13.93 15.21
C ALA A 25 32.05 12.66 14.68
N GLU A 26 30.88 12.85 14.08
CA GLU A 26 30.39 12.10 12.93
C GLU A 26 30.89 10.66 12.86
N MET A 27 30.43 9.82 13.80
CA MET A 27 30.09 8.46 13.40
C MET A 27 28.83 8.60 12.53
N ALA A 28 29.02 9.09 11.31
CA ALA A 28 28.05 8.96 10.24
C ALA A 28 27.78 7.47 10.14
N SER A 29 26.67 7.06 10.75
CA SER A 29 26.10 5.73 10.63
C SER A 29 25.71 5.58 9.17
N SER A 30 26.69 5.27 8.32
CA SER A 30 26.48 4.97 6.92
C SER A 30 25.55 3.77 6.89
N VAL A 31 24.30 4.02 6.55
CA VAL A 31 23.32 2.94 6.46
C VAL A 31 23.80 2.00 5.35
N PRO A 32 23.85 0.69 5.60
CA PRO A 32 24.36 -0.24 4.61
C PRO A 32 23.64 -0.08 3.27
N THR A 33 24.39 0.26 2.24
CA THR A 33 23.88 0.43 0.86
C THR A 33 23.45 -0.91 0.26
N GLU A 34 24.02 -2.02 0.75
CA GLU A 34 23.75 -3.37 0.24
C GLU A 34 23.63 -4.38 1.39
N LEU A 35 22.77 -5.39 1.19
CA LEU A 35 22.64 -6.53 2.08
C LEU A 35 23.59 -7.64 1.64
N SER A 36 24.32 -8.24 2.56
CA SER A 36 25.10 -9.45 2.26
C SER A 36 24.17 -10.60 1.83
N PRO A 37 24.65 -11.58 1.02
CA PRO A 37 23.83 -12.71 0.58
C PRO A 37 23.16 -13.49 1.74
N ALA A 38 23.86 -13.63 2.86
CA ALA A 38 23.31 -14.28 4.06
C ALA A 38 22.22 -13.44 4.75
N GLN A 39 22.34 -12.11 4.74
CA GLN A 39 21.28 -11.22 5.24
C GLN A 39 20.06 -11.26 4.32
N LEU A 40 20.28 -11.23 3.01
CA LEU A 40 19.22 -11.31 2.01
C LEU A 40 18.44 -12.63 2.12
N HIS A 41 19.14 -13.76 2.25
CA HIS A 41 18.48 -15.06 2.44
C HIS A 41 17.61 -15.09 3.71
N ARG A 42 18.16 -14.66 4.86
CA ARG A 42 17.39 -14.57 6.12
C ARG A 42 16.19 -13.64 6.01
N LEU A 43 16.34 -12.52 5.31
CA LEU A 43 15.25 -11.59 5.06
C LEU A 43 14.15 -12.24 4.23
N ASN A 44 14.50 -12.92 3.14
CA ASN A 44 13.54 -13.62 2.30
C ASN A 44 12.79 -14.71 3.09
N ASP A 45 13.50 -15.52 3.88
CA ASP A 45 12.86 -16.54 4.73
C ASP A 45 11.88 -15.93 5.73
N TYR A 46 12.25 -14.79 6.33
CA TYR A 46 11.39 -14.05 7.24
C TYR A 46 10.15 -13.49 6.54
N LEU A 47 10.32 -12.83 5.39
CA LEU A 47 9.22 -12.24 4.63
C LEU A 47 8.26 -13.32 4.12
N GLU A 48 8.76 -14.44 3.61
CA GLU A 48 7.93 -15.56 3.17
C GLU A 48 7.13 -16.14 4.34
N ALA A 49 7.77 -16.36 5.48
CA ALA A 49 7.09 -16.86 6.68
C ALA A 49 5.98 -15.90 7.13
N LYS A 50 6.23 -14.58 7.08
CA LYS A 50 5.23 -13.56 7.48
C LYS A 50 4.09 -13.41 6.49
N CYS A 51 4.36 -13.41 5.18
CA CYS A 51 3.29 -13.45 4.17
C CYS A 51 2.42 -14.70 4.37
N LEU A 52 3.03 -15.87 4.53
CA LEU A 52 2.29 -17.13 4.73
C LEU A 52 1.48 -17.13 6.02
N GLU A 53 2.01 -16.58 7.11
CA GLU A 53 1.31 -16.39 8.38
C GLU A 53 0.06 -15.53 8.20
N LEU A 54 0.20 -14.37 7.52
CA LEU A 54 -0.89 -13.45 7.22
C LEU A 54 -1.98 -14.10 6.37
N THR A 55 -1.63 -14.66 5.20
CA THR A 55 -2.61 -15.29 4.30
C THR A 55 -3.36 -16.43 5.00
N LYS A 56 -2.65 -17.26 5.79
CA LYS A 56 -3.30 -18.33 6.56
C LYS A 56 -4.25 -17.78 7.61
N GLY A 57 -3.84 -16.74 8.34
CA GLY A 57 -4.70 -16.18 9.38
C GLY A 57 -5.92 -15.45 8.81
N VAL A 58 -5.82 -14.76 7.66
CA VAL A 58 -7.00 -14.19 6.98
C VAL A 58 -7.99 -15.29 6.60
N ARG A 59 -7.51 -16.41 6.03
CA ARG A 59 -8.37 -17.56 5.69
C ARG A 59 -9.02 -18.20 6.92
N LYS A 60 -8.35 -18.12 8.07
CA LYS A 60 -8.76 -18.66 9.36
C LYS A 60 -9.35 -17.60 10.30
N ARG A 61 -9.73 -16.42 9.80
CA ARG A 61 -10.13 -15.27 10.63
C ARG A 61 -11.34 -15.51 11.52
N TYR A 62 -12.17 -16.50 11.19
CA TYR A 62 -13.32 -16.93 11.99
C TYR A 62 -12.95 -17.95 13.09
N GLU A 63 -11.71 -18.45 13.14
CA GLU A 63 -11.22 -19.28 14.24
C GLU A 63 -10.97 -18.39 15.48
N PRO A 64 -11.38 -18.81 16.68
CA PRO A 64 -11.33 -17.96 17.89
C PRO A 64 -9.89 -17.60 18.31
N ASP A 65 -8.92 -18.45 17.98
CA ASP A 65 -7.51 -18.26 18.32
C ASP A 65 -6.72 -17.57 17.19
N CYS A 66 -7.37 -17.13 16.11
CA CYS A 66 -6.69 -16.49 15.00
C CYS A 66 -6.20 -15.07 15.38
N PRO A 67 -4.89 -14.77 15.26
CA PRO A 67 -4.35 -13.46 15.60
C PRO A 67 -4.78 -12.34 14.64
N TYR A 68 -5.33 -12.70 13.47
CA TYR A 68 -5.80 -11.77 12.44
C TYR A 68 -7.32 -11.86 12.25
N SER A 69 -8.07 -12.13 13.32
CA SER A 69 -9.53 -12.17 13.30
C SER A 69 -10.18 -10.81 13.03
N THR A 70 -9.43 -9.70 13.21
CA THR A 70 -9.94 -8.34 12.99
C THR A 70 -9.15 -7.60 11.92
N LEU A 71 -9.82 -6.67 11.23
CA LEU A 71 -9.18 -5.81 10.23
C LEU A 71 -8.00 -5.03 10.82
N THR A 72 -8.14 -4.43 12.01
CA THR A 72 -7.07 -3.69 12.68
C THR A 72 -5.83 -4.55 12.97
N SER A 73 -6.01 -5.79 13.43
CA SER A 73 -4.88 -6.71 13.65
C SER A 73 -4.15 -7.05 12.34
N TYR A 74 -4.91 -7.23 11.26
CA TYR A 74 -4.35 -7.48 9.93
C TYR A 74 -3.59 -6.24 9.40
N LEU A 75 -4.22 -5.07 9.42
CA LEU A 75 -3.61 -3.81 8.97
C LEU A 75 -2.32 -3.48 9.72
N THR A 76 -2.30 -3.70 11.04
CA THR A 76 -1.09 -3.48 11.85
C THR A 76 0.06 -4.38 11.40
N ALA A 77 -0.22 -5.66 11.17
CA ALA A 77 0.79 -6.61 10.73
C ALA A 77 1.24 -6.36 9.29
N SER A 78 0.31 -6.06 8.37
CA SER A 78 0.60 -5.67 6.99
C SER A 78 1.41 -4.38 6.91
N SER A 79 1.05 -3.36 7.71
CA SER A 79 1.81 -2.10 7.79
C SER A 79 3.25 -2.33 8.28
N SER A 80 3.43 -3.19 9.29
CA SER A 80 4.79 -3.57 9.75
C SER A 80 5.58 -4.27 8.64
N LEU A 81 4.94 -5.13 7.84
CA LEU A 81 5.57 -5.86 6.75
C LEU A 81 5.96 -4.92 5.60
N VAL A 82 5.05 -4.02 5.19
CA VAL A 82 5.31 -2.98 4.18
C VAL A 82 6.49 -2.11 4.59
N ASN A 83 6.49 -1.59 5.83
CA ASN A 83 7.60 -0.78 6.33
C ASN A 83 8.94 -1.54 6.32
N MET A 84 8.94 -2.82 6.67
CA MET A 84 10.14 -3.66 6.61
C MET A 84 10.65 -3.82 5.16
N ILE A 85 9.74 -4.01 4.19
CA ILE A 85 10.08 -4.14 2.77
C ILE A 85 10.63 -2.81 2.21
N LEU A 86 10.03 -1.67 2.59
CA LEU A 86 10.47 -0.36 2.13
C LEU A 86 11.87 0.01 2.66
N LEU A 87 12.25 -0.52 3.83
CA LEU A 87 13.60 -0.36 4.39
C LEU A 87 14.67 -1.20 3.68
N ILE A 88 14.29 -2.14 2.80
CA ILE A 88 15.26 -2.86 1.96
C ILE A 88 15.97 -1.81 1.08
N PRO A 89 17.31 -1.79 1.03
CA PRO A 89 18.02 -0.88 0.15
C PRO A 89 17.55 -1.01 -1.31
N PRO A 90 17.65 0.06 -2.11
CA PRO A 90 17.42 0.03 -3.55
C PRO A 90 18.42 -0.93 -4.24
N SER A 91 18.15 -2.23 -4.15
CA SER A 91 18.92 -3.34 -4.69
C SER A 91 18.19 -3.94 -5.90
N GLU A 92 18.87 -4.82 -6.64
CA GLU A 92 18.38 -5.46 -7.88
C GLU A 92 17.08 -6.29 -7.68
N GLY A 93 15.93 -5.64 -7.56
CA GLY A 93 14.59 -6.22 -7.73
C GLY A 93 13.93 -6.85 -6.50
N VAL A 94 14.66 -7.19 -5.44
CA VAL A 94 14.08 -7.86 -4.25
C VAL A 94 12.98 -7.02 -3.59
N ARG A 95 13.25 -5.73 -3.39
CA ARG A 95 12.29 -4.78 -2.82
C ARG A 95 11.02 -4.72 -3.67
N THR A 96 11.18 -4.58 -4.98
CA THR A 96 10.07 -4.55 -5.95
C THR A 96 9.24 -5.84 -5.90
N SER A 97 9.88 -7.00 -5.92
CA SER A 97 9.18 -8.29 -5.94
C SER A 97 8.33 -8.50 -4.68
N TRP A 98 8.88 -8.20 -3.50
CA TRP A 98 8.14 -8.32 -2.25
C TRP A 98 7.02 -7.29 -2.12
N LEU A 99 7.26 -6.05 -2.55
CA LEU A 99 6.23 -5.02 -2.50
C LEU A 99 5.08 -5.32 -3.47
N LEU A 100 5.38 -5.85 -4.68
CA LEU A 100 4.35 -6.33 -5.62
C LEU A 100 3.46 -7.38 -4.97
N ARG A 101 4.07 -8.39 -4.34
CA ARG A 101 3.33 -9.47 -3.67
C ARG A 101 2.45 -8.94 -2.55
N VAL A 102 3.03 -8.17 -1.61
CA VAL A 102 2.29 -7.66 -0.45
C VAL A 102 1.20 -6.67 -0.85
N THR A 103 1.41 -5.87 -1.90
CA THR A 103 0.37 -4.99 -2.43
C THR A 103 -0.83 -5.81 -2.91
N GLY A 104 -0.58 -6.91 -3.62
CA GLY A 104 -1.64 -7.82 -4.08
C GLY A 104 -2.36 -8.49 -2.91
N ASP A 105 -1.60 -9.03 -1.95
CA ASP A 105 -2.18 -9.63 -0.75
C ASP A 105 -3.02 -8.60 0.04
N ILE A 106 -2.63 -7.32 0.10
CA ILE A 106 -3.41 -6.28 0.78
C ILE A 106 -4.73 -6.01 0.05
N PHE A 107 -4.69 -5.81 -1.26
CA PHE A 107 -5.92 -5.62 -2.05
C PHE A 107 -6.88 -6.81 -1.95
N GLU A 108 -6.37 -8.05 -2.02
CA GLU A 108 -7.19 -9.26 -1.94
C GLU A 108 -7.79 -9.48 -0.54
N ASN A 109 -7.01 -9.23 0.52
CA ASN A 109 -7.40 -9.63 1.87
C ASN A 109 -8.13 -8.53 2.66
N VAL A 110 -8.01 -7.24 2.33
CA VAL A 110 -8.76 -6.17 3.02
C VAL A 110 -10.28 -6.34 2.85
N PRO A 111 -10.82 -6.58 1.62
CA PRO A 111 -12.24 -6.82 1.41
C PRO A 111 -12.81 -8.03 2.15
N ALA A 112 -11.95 -8.97 2.58
CA ALA A 112 -12.38 -10.15 3.32
C ALA A 112 -12.93 -9.85 4.73
N TYR A 113 -12.74 -8.62 5.23
CA TYR A 113 -13.21 -8.16 6.53
C TYR A 113 -14.48 -7.32 6.41
N GLN A 114 -15.37 -7.50 7.39
CA GLN A 114 -16.60 -6.72 7.52
C GLN A 114 -16.31 -5.38 8.20
N LEU A 115 -16.91 -4.30 7.67
CA LEU A 115 -16.95 -3.00 8.34
C LEU A 115 -18.20 -2.87 9.22
N ASP A 116 -18.09 -2.08 10.28
CA ASP A 116 -19.23 -1.80 11.16
C ASP A 116 -20.18 -0.81 10.46
N THR A 117 -21.36 -1.29 10.06
CA THR A 117 -22.41 -0.51 9.40
C THR A 117 -23.67 -0.37 10.26
N VAL A 118 -24.46 0.67 9.99
CA VAL A 118 -25.80 0.89 10.52
C VAL A 118 -26.76 0.94 9.33
N LEU A 119 -27.92 0.31 9.44
CA LEU A 119 -28.94 0.35 8.39
C LEU A 119 -29.79 1.61 8.54
N GLU A 120 -29.79 2.48 7.53
CA GLU A 120 -30.69 3.62 7.44
C GLU A 120 -31.83 3.30 6.48
N THR A 121 -33.07 3.62 6.88
CA THR A 121 -34.24 3.43 6.03
C THR A 121 -34.45 4.69 5.19
N VAL A 122 -34.22 4.58 3.89
CA VAL A 122 -34.50 5.64 2.92
C VAL A 122 -35.89 5.38 2.35
N VAL A 123 -36.76 6.39 2.40
CA VAL A 123 -38.08 6.33 1.76
C VAL A 123 -37.94 6.89 0.36
N GLU A 124 -38.05 6.03 -0.65
CA GLU A 124 -38.00 6.45 -2.04
C GLU A 124 -39.25 7.26 -2.43
N GLU A 125 -39.19 8.01 -3.54
CA GLU A 125 -40.30 8.83 -4.04
C GLU A 125 -41.58 8.00 -4.30
N GLN A 126 -41.45 6.70 -4.54
CA GLN A 126 -42.56 5.77 -4.76
C GLN A 126 -43.16 5.23 -3.45
N GLY A 127 -42.62 5.60 -2.29
CA GLY A 127 -43.05 5.13 -0.97
C GLY A 127 -42.50 3.76 -0.58
N GLU A 128 -41.60 3.19 -1.38
CA GLU A 128 -40.85 1.99 -1.02
C GLU A 128 -39.78 2.32 0.02
N GLN A 129 -39.64 1.45 1.03
CA GLN A 129 -38.64 1.60 2.09
C GLN A 129 -37.46 0.71 1.76
N GLU A 130 -36.35 1.32 1.35
CA GLU A 130 -35.09 0.60 1.15
C GLU A 130 -34.17 0.79 2.36
N GLN A 131 -33.56 -0.30 2.82
CA GLN A 131 -32.54 -0.24 3.87
C GLN A 131 -31.17 -0.17 3.23
N VAL A 132 -30.50 0.97 3.38
CA VAL A 132 -29.17 1.20 2.84
C VAL A 132 -28.15 1.09 3.97
N PRO A 133 -27.07 0.29 3.82
CA PRO A 133 -25.99 0.27 4.79
C PRO A 133 -25.25 1.61 4.77
N ILE A 134 -24.95 2.14 5.95
CA ILE A 134 -24.13 3.34 6.16
C ILE A 134 -23.03 3.01 7.14
N LEU A 135 -21.82 3.50 6.89
CA LEU A 135 -20.69 3.30 7.80
C LEU A 135 -20.97 3.95 9.16
N SER A 136 -20.82 3.16 10.23
CA SER A 136 -20.79 3.69 11.59
C SER A 136 -19.50 4.45 11.87
N ASP A 137 -19.43 5.23 12.95
CA ASP A 137 -18.19 5.89 13.40
C ASP A 137 -17.02 4.90 13.53
N LYS A 138 -17.27 3.70 14.06
CA LYS A 138 -16.25 2.64 14.16
C LYS A 138 -15.83 2.07 12.80
N GLY A 139 -16.79 2.00 11.86
CA GLY A 139 -16.52 1.63 10.48
C GLY A 139 -15.60 2.63 9.80
N LEU A 140 -15.85 3.93 10.01
CA LEU A 140 -15.01 5.02 9.52
C LEU A 140 -13.61 4.99 10.13
N GLU A 141 -13.46 4.79 11.44
CA GLU A 141 -12.14 4.67 12.10
C GLU A 141 -11.30 3.51 11.55
N LYS A 142 -11.93 2.37 11.22
CA LYS A 142 -11.25 1.23 10.59
C LYS A 142 -10.87 1.55 9.15
N LEU A 143 -11.76 2.19 8.42
CA LEU A 143 -11.52 2.59 7.03
C LEU A 143 -10.40 3.64 6.92
N ASP A 144 -10.29 4.55 7.87
CA ASP A 144 -9.16 5.48 7.96
C ASP A 144 -7.82 4.75 8.07
N GLN A 145 -7.74 3.69 8.89
CA GLN A 145 -6.53 2.86 8.98
C GLN A 145 -6.20 2.16 7.66
N VAL A 146 -7.21 1.75 6.89
CA VAL A 146 -7.03 1.17 5.55
C VAL A 146 -6.43 2.21 4.62
N PHE A 147 -6.99 3.42 4.58
CA PHE A 147 -6.45 4.49 3.75
C PHE A 147 -5.04 4.91 4.15
N GLU A 148 -4.73 4.99 5.45
CA GLU A 148 -3.37 5.26 5.92
C GLU A 148 -2.36 4.20 5.42
N LEU A 149 -2.75 2.93 5.39
CA LEU A 149 -1.92 1.87 4.81
C LEU A 149 -1.70 2.07 3.30
N PHE A 150 -2.76 2.39 2.56
CA PHE A 150 -2.65 2.66 1.12
C PHE A 150 -1.84 3.92 0.80
N GLU A 151 -1.90 4.96 1.62
CA GLU A 151 -1.07 6.16 1.48
C GLU A 151 0.43 5.84 1.68
N VAL A 152 0.76 4.98 2.66
CA VAL A 152 2.13 4.48 2.85
C VAL A 152 2.58 3.61 1.66
N LEU A 153 1.70 2.76 1.14
CA LEU A 153 1.99 1.98 -0.06
C LEU A 153 2.23 2.89 -1.27
N ASP A 154 1.40 3.91 -1.50
CA ASP A 154 1.51 4.83 -2.62
C ASP A 154 2.85 5.57 -2.59
N ALA A 155 3.18 6.19 -1.44
CA ALA A 155 4.46 6.86 -1.24
C ALA A 155 5.65 5.88 -1.35
N GLY A 156 5.49 4.66 -0.83
CA GLY A 156 6.49 3.60 -0.91
C GLY A 156 6.77 3.18 -2.35
N TRP A 157 5.74 3.04 -3.16
CA TRP A 157 5.85 2.73 -4.59
C TRP A 157 6.50 3.87 -5.38
N CYS A 158 6.17 5.13 -5.11
CA CYS A 158 6.90 6.27 -5.69
C CYS A 158 8.40 6.18 -5.39
N ALA A 159 8.78 5.89 -4.14
CA ALA A 159 10.19 5.71 -3.77
C ALA A 159 10.83 4.52 -4.49
N VAL A 160 10.11 3.42 -4.69
CA VAL A 160 10.60 2.26 -5.44
C VAL A 160 10.85 2.59 -6.91
N ILE A 161 9.88 3.25 -7.57
CA ILE A 161 9.94 3.61 -8.99
C ILE A 161 11.11 4.57 -9.25
N ARG A 162 11.32 5.54 -8.36
CA ARG A 162 12.42 6.52 -8.44
C ARG A 162 13.78 5.98 -7.96
N ASN A 163 13.83 4.71 -7.55
CA ASN A 163 15.01 4.09 -6.95
C ASN A 163 15.56 4.86 -5.72
N GLU A 164 14.65 5.48 -4.96
CA GLU A 164 14.96 6.22 -3.74
C GLU A 164 15.00 5.29 -2.53
N ARG A 165 15.66 5.74 -1.46
CA ARG A 165 15.65 5.05 -0.18
C ARG A 165 14.47 5.52 0.67
N TRP A 166 13.84 4.61 1.40
CA TRP A 166 12.70 4.97 2.25
C TRP A 166 13.14 5.62 3.57
N ASP A 167 12.53 6.75 3.93
CA ASP A 167 12.57 7.30 5.28
C ASP A 167 11.30 6.92 6.05
N ALA A 168 11.45 6.03 7.03
CA ALA A 168 10.34 5.57 7.86
C ALA A 168 9.75 6.67 8.76
N LYS A 169 10.51 7.73 9.07
CA LYS A 169 10.05 8.81 9.93
C LYS A 169 9.15 9.78 9.16
N GLU A 170 9.61 10.18 7.98
CA GLU A 170 8.89 11.14 7.13
C GLU A 170 7.92 10.47 6.15
N ARG A 171 7.96 9.13 6.03
CA ARG A 171 7.12 8.31 5.14
C ARG A 171 7.21 8.71 3.66
N HIS A 172 8.42 8.99 3.19
CA HIS A 172 8.68 9.26 1.77
C HIS A 172 10.05 8.76 1.32
N GLY A 173 10.25 8.72 0.01
CA GLY A 173 11.56 8.44 -0.60
C GLY A 173 12.53 9.60 -0.44
N ILE A 174 13.78 9.30 -0.14
CA ILE A 174 14.90 10.23 -0.10
C ILE A 174 15.89 9.84 -1.19
N PHE A 175 16.21 10.80 -2.04
CA PHE A 175 17.30 10.68 -3.00
C PHE A 175 18.64 10.71 -2.24
N GLU A 176 19.38 9.62 -2.31
CA GLU A 176 20.74 9.56 -1.76
C GLU A 176 21.71 9.90 -2.90
N PRO A 177 22.40 11.05 -2.84
CA PRO A 177 23.38 11.38 -3.87
C PRO A 177 24.49 10.33 -3.87
N PRO A 178 25.04 9.96 -5.04
CA PRO A 178 26.15 9.03 -5.11
C PRO A 178 27.29 9.52 -4.21
N PRO A 179 27.99 8.62 -3.50
CA PRO A 179 29.04 9.01 -2.57
C PRO A 179 30.06 9.88 -3.30
N SER A 180 30.21 11.13 -2.85
CA SER A 180 30.94 12.20 -3.53
C SER A 180 32.47 11.99 -3.59
N GLY A 181 32.93 10.75 -3.47
CA GLY A 181 34.33 10.35 -3.41
C GLY A 181 34.97 9.97 -4.75
N PHE A 182 34.21 9.84 -5.84
CA PHE A 182 34.76 9.62 -7.18
C PHE A 182 34.87 10.93 -7.96
N ASN A 183 35.51 11.94 -7.37
CA ASN A 183 36.02 13.07 -8.11
C ASN A 183 37.21 12.58 -8.95
N ASN A 184 36.94 11.99 -10.11
CA ASN A 184 37.96 11.84 -11.14
C ASN A 184 38.24 13.25 -11.69
N PRO A 185 39.37 13.89 -11.35
CA PRO A 185 39.60 15.30 -11.69
C PRO A 185 39.90 15.53 -13.18
N ASP A 186 39.93 14.48 -14.00
CA ASP A 186 40.46 14.51 -15.37
C ASP A 186 39.41 14.50 -16.48
N THR A 187 38.11 14.66 -16.17
CA THR A 187 37.06 14.73 -17.20
C THR A 187 36.56 16.17 -17.38
N SER A 188 37.47 17.05 -17.85
CA SER A 188 37.09 18.39 -18.31
C SER A 188 36.26 18.31 -19.59
N GLU A 189 35.06 18.90 -19.50
CA GLU A 189 34.41 19.68 -20.54
C GLU A 189 34.27 19.03 -21.93
N LEU A 190 33.06 18.55 -22.28
CA LEU A 190 32.17 19.20 -23.26
C LEU A 190 30.94 18.31 -23.53
N GLY A 191 29.73 18.80 -23.16
CA GLY A 191 28.45 18.23 -23.60
C GLY A 191 27.82 17.19 -22.67
N THR A 192 27.30 17.63 -21.53
CA THR A 192 26.60 16.80 -20.54
C THR A 192 25.27 16.28 -21.10
N GLU A 193 25.31 15.19 -21.87
CA GLU A 193 24.17 14.29 -21.97
C GLU A 193 23.85 13.84 -20.55
N VAL A 194 22.72 14.30 -20.03
CA VAL A 194 22.18 13.83 -18.74
C VAL A 194 22.23 12.31 -18.80
N PRO A 195 22.99 11.62 -17.93
CA PRO A 195 23.14 10.18 -18.01
C PRO A 195 21.74 9.60 -18.08
N ALA A 196 21.44 8.99 -19.23
CA ALA A 196 20.13 8.46 -19.56
C ALA A 196 19.61 7.78 -18.30
N SER A 197 18.49 8.29 -17.80
CA SER A 197 17.82 7.81 -16.60
C SER A 197 17.55 6.32 -16.81
N ASN A 198 18.52 5.51 -16.40
CA ASN A 198 18.47 4.06 -16.48
C ASN A 198 17.20 3.67 -15.77
N SER A 199 16.24 3.18 -16.54
CA SER A 199 14.94 2.69 -16.09
C SER A 199 15.18 1.54 -15.10
N VAL A 200 15.47 1.87 -13.83
CA VAL A 200 15.75 0.90 -12.76
C VAL A 200 14.52 0.03 -12.51
N PHE A 201 13.33 0.62 -12.69
CA PHE A 201 12.08 -0.10 -12.62
C PHE A 201 11.78 -0.74 -13.98
N SER A 202 11.58 -2.06 -14.02
CA SER A 202 11.40 -2.77 -15.29
C SER A 202 10.03 -2.46 -15.92
N THR A 203 9.93 -2.49 -17.25
CA THR A 203 8.64 -2.32 -17.94
C THR A 203 7.64 -3.42 -17.58
N THR A 204 8.11 -4.65 -17.37
CA THR A 204 7.28 -5.75 -16.91
C THR A 204 6.70 -5.47 -15.53
N ASP A 205 7.51 -4.97 -14.58
CA ASP A 205 7.02 -4.64 -13.24
C ASP A 205 6.07 -3.44 -13.26
N ARG A 206 6.27 -2.45 -14.15
CA ARG A 206 5.29 -1.37 -14.40
C ARG A 206 3.94 -1.91 -14.81
N ILE A 207 3.91 -2.80 -15.81
CA ILE A 207 2.66 -3.39 -16.30
C ILE A 207 2.00 -4.19 -15.18
N ARG A 208 2.76 -5.02 -14.46
CA ARG A 208 2.25 -5.81 -13.33
C ARG A 208 1.66 -4.94 -12.22
N LEU A 209 2.38 -3.91 -11.79
CA LEU A 209 1.92 -2.98 -10.76
C LEU A 209 0.65 -2.26 -11.19
N ARG A 210 0.60 -1.78 -12.45
CA ARG A 210 -0.58 -1.11 -13.00
C ARG A 210 -1.80 -2.04 -12.98
N SER A 211 -1.67 -3.26 -13.50
CA SER A 211 -2.76 -4.25 -13.49
C SER A 211 -3.22 -4.56 -12.07
N LEU A 212 -2.29 -4.70 -11.13
CA LEU A 212 -2.58 -4.98 -9.73
C LEU A 212 -3.40 -3.86 -9.08
N ILE A 213 -3.01 -2.60 -9.28
CA ILE A 213 -3.72 -1.45 -8.70
C ILE A 213 -5.09 -1.29 -9.34
N ILE A 214 -5.24 -1.48 -10.67
CA ILE A 214 -6.54 -1.37 -11.34
C ILE A 214 -7.51 -2.42 -10.80
N SER A 215 -7.11 -3.69 -10.80
CA SER A 215 -7.95 -4.79 -10.30
C SER A 215 -8.28 -4.61 -8.82
N GLY A 216 -7.25 -4.34 -8.00
CA GLY A 216 -7.42 -4.17 -6.56
C GLY A 216 -8.29 -2.97 -6.20
N LYS A 217 -8.21 -1.87 -6.96
CA LYS A 217 -9.09 -0.71 -6.76
C LYS A 217 -10.54 -1.04 -7.09
N HIS A 218 -10.80 -1.81 -8.15
CA HIS A 218 -12.16 -2.25 -8.46
C HIS A 218 -12.76 -3.08 -7.32
N GLU A 219 -12.04 -4.10 -6.85
CA GLU A 219 -12.47 -4.93 -5.71
C GLU A 219 -12.67 -4.10 -4.44
N PHE A 220 -11.82 -3.10 -4.22
CA PHE A 220 -11.94 -2.19 -3.09
C PHE A 220 -13.14 -1.26 -3.20
N ASP A 221 -13.44 -0.71 -4.38
CA ASP A 221 -14.58 0.16 -4.62
C ASP A 221 -15.91 -0.64 -4.48
N ASP A 222 -15.96 -1.88 -4.96
CA ASP A 222 -17.09 -2.80 -4.74
C ASP A 222 -17.31 -3.06 -3.25
N TRP A 223 -16.23 -3.40 -2.52
CA TRP A 223 -16.28 -3.60 -1.09
C TRP A 223 -16.75 -2.34 -0.33
N LEU A 224 -16.33 -1.15 -0.74
CA LEU A 224 -16.82 0.10 -0.17
C LEU A 224 -18.31 0.30 -0.46
N ALA A 225 -18.77 0.00 -1.67
CA ALA A 225 -20.18 0.12 -2.02
C ALA A 225 -21.07 -0.79 -1.13
N GLU A 226 -20.65 -2.04 -0.93
CA GLU A 226 -21.35 -3.00 -0.06
C GLU A 226 -21.48 -2.53 1.40
N HIS A 227 -20.51 -1.75 1.88
CA HIS A 227 -20.48 -1.28 3.27
C HIS A 227 -20.97 0.16 3.45
N GLY A 228 -21.58 0.77 2.43
CA GLY A 228 -22.12 2.13 2.53
C GLY A 228 -21.08 3.24 2.36
N GLY A 229 -19.88 2.92 1.89
CA GLY A 229 -18.84 3.91 1.57
C GLY A 229 -19.26 4.88 0.46
N GLY A 230 -20.12 4.44 -0.47
CA GLY A 230 -20.67 5.30 -1.52
C GLY A 230 -21.61 6.41 -1.02
N ALA A 231 -22.21 6.25 0.16
CA ALA A 231 -23.06 7.27 0.79
C ALA A 231 -22.23 8.40 1.44
N ASN A 232 -20.94 8.15 1.71
CA ASN A 232 -20.04 9.13 2.31
C ASN A 232 -19.13 9.75 1.24
N PHE A 233 -19.39 11.01 0.91
CA PHE A 233 -18.65 11.73 -0.13
C PHE A 233 -17.14 11.80 0.14
N ASP A 234 -16.72 11.99 1.39
CA ASP A 234 -15.30 12.10 1.75
C ASP A 234 -14.57 10.75 1.55
N VAL A 235 -15.23 9.65 1.91
CA VAL A 235 -14.74 8.28 1.67
C VAL A 235 -14.56 8.03 0.17
N TYR A 236 -15.57 8.35 -0.63
CA TYR A 236 -15.50 8.21 -2.09
C TYR A 236 -14.39 9.07 -2.72
N GLN A 237 -14.24 10.33 -2.29
CA GLN A 237 -13.15 11.19 -2.75
C GLN A 237 -11.76 10.68 -2.35
N ARG A 238 -11.65 9.98 -1.22
CA ARG A 238 -10.39 9.37 -0.79
C ARG A 238 -10.12 8.07 -1.56
N SER A 239 -11.12 7.26 -1.87
CA SER A 239 -10.96 6.05 -2.70
C SER A 239 -10.53 6.38 -4.13
N ILE A 240 -11.03 7.48 -4.71
CA ILE A 240 -10.57 7.95 -6.04
C ILE A 240 -9.07 8.20 -6.06
N ARG A 241 -8.52 8.78 -4.99
CA ARG A 241 -7.11 9.17 -4.85
C ARG A 241 -6.19 8.02 -4.43
N LEU A 242 -6.74 6.84 -4.16
CA LEU A 242 -5.98 5.67 -3.78
C LEU A 242 -4.96 5.33 -4.87
N MET A 243 -3.68 5.25 -4.47
CA MET A 243 -2.54 4.94 -5.36
C MET A 243 -2.34 5.91 -6.54
N HIS A 244 -2.86 7.13 -6.44
CA HIS A 244 -2.83 8.11 -7.53
C HIS A 244 -1.39 8.48 -7.94
N HIS A 245 -0.51 8.74 -6.96
CA HIS A 245 0.86 9.16 -7.28
C HIS A 245 1.65 8.04 -7.93
N THR A 246 1.43 6.80 -7.52
CA THR A 246 2.01 5.62 -8.16
C THR A 246 1.58 5.52 -9.63
N PHE A 247 0.30 5.77 -9.94
CA PHE A 247 -0.15 5.79 -11.34
C PHE A 247 0.51 6.88 -12.17
N GLU A 248 0.67 8.08 -11.62
CA GLU A 248 1.37 9.18 -12.29
C GLU A 248 2.83 8.80 -12.57
N GLU A 249 3.52 8.17 -11.62
CA GLU A 249 4.92 7.73 -11.74
C GLU A 249 5.12 6.56 -12.70
N ILE A 250 4.15 5.63 -12.80
CA ILE A 250 4.18 4.55 -13.80
C ILE A 250 4.10 5.12 -15.22
N GLY A 251 3.48 6.30 -15.37
CA GLY A 251 3.25 6.98 -16.63
C GLY A 251 1.98 6.46 -17.35
N ALA A 252 1.29 7.39 -18.00
CA ALA A 252 0.11 7.05 -18.82
C ALA A 252 0.47 6.20 -20.05
N ASP A 253 1.71 6.31 -20.54
CA ASP A 253 2.18 5.71 -21.81
C ASP A 253 2.59 4.23 -21.69
N ALA A 254 2.50 3.62 -20.50
CA ALA A 254 2.69 2.18 -20.38
C ALA A 254 1.63 1.48 -21.25
N PRO A 255 2.03 0.62 -22.23
CA PRO A 255 1.07 -0.09 -23.08
C PRO A 255 0.06 -0.79 -22.18
N LEU A 256 -1.23 -0.48 -22.36
CA LEU A 256 -2.27 -1.26 -21.72
C LEU A 256 -2.10 -2.70 -22.22
N PRO A 257 -2.19 -3.71 -21.33
CA PRO A 257 -2.32 -5.08 -21.80
C PRO A 257 -3.47 -5.09 -22.81
N ALA A 258 -3.21 -5.58 -24.03
CA ALA A 258 -4.25 -5.71 -25.03
C ALA A 258 -5.43 -6.40 -24.35
N PRO A 259 -6.67 -5.88 -24.46
CA PRO A 259 -7.82 -6.54 -23.87
C PRO A 259 -7.73 -8.01 -24.28
N GLU A 260 -7.63 -8.90 -23.29
CA GLU A 260 -7.63 -10.34 -23.55
C GLU A 260 -8.90 -10.54 -24.35
N GLY A 261 -8.72 -10.82 -25.65
CA GLY A 261 -9.78 -10.66 -26.63
C GLY A 261 -11.03 -11.28 -26.06
N GLU A 262 -12.10 -10.50 -26.00
CA GLU A 262 -13.46 -11.00 -25.81
C GLU A 262 -13.54 -12.18 -26.76
N GLN A 263 -13.37 -13.39 -26.22
CA GLN A 263 -13.65 -14.59 -26.97
C GLN A 263 -15.14 -14.45 -27.15
N ASP A 264 -15.53 -14.09 -28.36
CA ASP A 264 -16.91 -14.08 -28.79
C ASP A 264 -17.47 -15.48 -28.45
N GLU A 265 -18.02 -15.63 -27.24
CA GLU A 265 -18.81 -16.78 -26.80
C GLU A 265 -20.18 -16.78 -27.53
N ASP A 266 -20.33 -15.97 -28.59
CA ASP A 266 -21.47 -15.90 -29.49
C ASP A 266 -21.19 -16.68 -30.79
N SER A 267 -20.92 -18.00 -30.71
CA SER A 267 -21.11 -18.86 -31.90
C SER A 267 -21.35 -20.36 -31.60
N GLU A 268 -22.19 -20.72 -30.65
CA GLU A 268 -22.90 -22.01 -30.70
C GLU A 268 -24.42 -21.76 -30.58
N GLU A 269 -24.99 -21.27 -31.68
CA GLU A 269 -26.41 -21.34 -31.96
C GLU A 269 -26.77 -22.82 -32.16
N ASP A 270 -26.99 -23.50 -31.04
CA ASP A 270 -27.47 -24.88 -30.98
C ASP A 270 -28.89 -24.96 -31.58
N ASP A 271 -28.93 -25.36 -32.85
CA ASP A 271 -30.10 -25.77 -33.62
C ASP A 271 -30.69 -27.07 -33.03
N TYR A 272 -31.35 -27.00 -31.87
CA TYR A 272 -32.16 -28.09 -31.34
C TYR A 272 -33.52 -28.14 -32.05
N ASP A 273 -33.54 -28.79 -33.21
CA ASP A 273 -34.74 -29.23 -33.92
C ASP A 273 -35.54 -30.22 -33.04
N TYR A 274 -36.55 -29.70 -32.32
CA TYR A 274 -37.50 -30.49 -31.55
C TYR A 274 -38.51 -31.15 -32.51
N ALA A 275 -38.06 -32.21 -33.18
CA ALA A 275 -38.90 -33.05 -34.03
C ALA A 275 -40.07 -33.64 -33.21
N THR A 276 -41.23 -32.99 -33.32
CA THR A 276 -42.53 -33.45 -32.85
C THR A 276 -43.00 -34.64 -33.67
N LYS A 277 -42.53 -35.84 -33.32
CA LYS A 277 -43.20 -37.09 -33.73
C LYS A 277 -44.26 -37.47 -32.72
N TYR A 278 -45.44 -36.87 -32.86
CA TYR A 278 -46.68 -37.51 -32.45
C TYR A 278 -47.07 -38.51 -33.55
N THR A 279 -46.89 -39.80 -33.26
CA THR A 279 -47.50 -40.90 -34.01
C THR A 279 -48.43 -41.67 -33.08
N GLU A 280 -49.70 -41.65 -33.48
CA GLU A 280 -50.83 -42.57 -33.21
C GLU A 280 -51.37 -42.72 -31.77
#